data_AF-A0A397UG01-F1
#
_entry.id   AF-A0A397UG01-F1
#
_cell.length_a   1.000
_cell.length_b   1.000
_cell.length_c   1.000
_cell.angle_alpha   90.00
_cell.angle_beta   90.00
_cell.angle_gamma   90.00
#
_symmetry.space_group_name_H-M   'P 1'
#
loop_
_entity.id
_entity.type
_entity.pdbx_description
1 polymer ?
#
loop_
_entity_poly.entity_id
_entity_poly.type
_entity_poly.pdbx_seq_one_letter_code
_entity_poly.pdbx_strand_id
1 'polypeptide(L)'
;MQLAKTYVTQEYPYIIPIQCIAHHVQLIATDIIKKTSFGSQVLSKCQEFVTHFQSSHMSGAKLRDEIITLLIKGGGLKSAVKTRWCSAWDCCNSLLKLEPVLLNMIENDPRSLNDKLRNYITSREFWANVECLYKILEPAKTAVQTVEESNTKIADAFLILIKIAIAIKALPTTETTLERLEFRKKCIIFYNKRWAEFDTDFYLLAYFLHPKYHGKGLTSEIFQKILQKALSIWKSQGGGENSARELTAQIHNYDLKKPSYNSLFQDHLELPETWWAACKLQHHHLQKLALLLLAITSHNAGCERISQF
;
A
#
# COMPACT_ATOMS: atom_id res chain seq x y z
N MET A 1 12.31 -9.63 -15.06
CA MET A 1 11.63 -8.34 -15.34
C MET A 1 12.61 -7.16 -15.41
N GLN A 2 13.64 -7.08 -14.56
CA GLN A 2 14.67 -6.01 -14.63
C GLN A 2 15.36 -5.92 -16.00
N LEU A 3 15.82 -7.05 -16.56
CA LEU A 3 16.46 -7.12 -17.88
C LEU A 3 15.59 -6.56 -19.01
N ALA A 4 14.30 -6.93 -19.04
CA ALA A 4 13.38 -6.44 -20.07
C ALA A 4 13.22 -4.90 -20.01
N LYS A 5 13.19 -4.33 -18.80
CA LYS A 5 13.16 -2.87 -18.63
C LYS A 5 14.44 -2.22 -19.16
N THR A 6 15.60 -2.80 -18.84
CA THR A 6 16.89 -2.31 -19.33
C THR A 6 16.93 -2.29 -20.86
N TYR A 7 16.51 -3.37 -21.52
CA TYR A 7 16.45 -3.43 -22.98
C TYR A 7 15.50 -2.38 -23.56
N VAL A 8 14.30 -2.21 -22.99
CA VAL A 8 13.35 -1.19 -23.45
C VAL A 8 13.90 0.23 -23.27
N THR A 9 14.54 0.54 -22.13
CA THR A 9 15.15 1.87 -21.92
C THR A 9 16.32 2.14 -22.86
N GLN A 10 17.08 1.12 -23.24
CA GLN A 10 18.20 1.25 -24.17
C GLN A 10 17.73 1.49 -25.60
N GLU A 11 16.79 0.69 -26.09
CA GLU A 11 16.25 0.79 -27.45
C GLU A 11 15.32 2.01 -27.62
N TYR A 12 14.55 2.33 -26.58
CA TYR A 12 13.55 3.40 -26.60
C TYR A 12 13.69 4.32 -25.38
N PRO A 13 14.67 5.25 -25.36
CA PRO A 13 14.97 6.10 -24.20
C PRO A 13 13.82 7.02 -23.74
N TYR A 14 12.85 7.28 -24.62
CA TYR A 14 11.66 8.07 -24.33
C TYR A 14 10.57 7.27 -23.59
N ILE A 15 10.66 5.93 -23.56
CA ILE A 15 9.75 5.06 -22.79
C ILE A 15 10.28 4.93 -21.35
N ILE A 16 9.42 5.24 -20.37
CA ILE A 16 9.77 5.17 -18.94
C ILE A 16 9.14 3.90 -18.32
N PRO A 17 9.93 2.83 -18.08
CA PRO A 17 9.38 1.57 -17.58
C PRO A 17 9.10 1.61 -16.06
N ILE A 18 7.87 1.93 -15.69
CA ILE A 18 7.46 2.07 -14.30
C ILE A 18 7.04 0.72 -13.70
N GLN A 19 7.42 0.46 -12.46
CA GLN A 19 6.95 -0.73 -11.74
C GLN A 19 5.57 -0.46 -11.15
N CYS A 20 4.63 -1.38 -11.34
CA CYS A 20 3.30 -1.29 -10.73
C CYS A 20 3.42 -1.34 -9.20
N ILE A 21 2.95 -0.29 -8.51
CA ILE A 21 3.03 -0.20 -7.05
C ILE A 21 2.09 -1.18 -6.36
N ALA A 22 0.90 -1.45 -6.92
CA ALA A 22 -0.01 -2.46 -6.38
C ALA A 22 0.65 -3.85 -6.37
N HIS A 23 1.38 -4.17 -7.44
CA HIS A 23 2.18 -5.39 -7.50
C HIS A 23 3.32 -5.38 -6.47
N HIS A 24 4.00 -4.24 -6.28
CA HIS A 24 5.05 -4.11 -5.28
C HIS A 24 4.54 -4.31 -3.85
N VAL A 25 3.41 -3.69 -3.51
CA VAL A 25 2.70 -3.87 -2.23
C VAL A 25 2.28 -5.32 -2.05
N GLN A 26 1.80 -5.97 -3.11
CA GLN A 26 1.49 -7.41 -3.10
C GLN A 26 2.70 -8.26 -2.74
N LEU A 27 3.89 -7.94 -3.26
CA LEU A 27 5.11 -8.65 -2.93
C LEU A 27 5.52 -8.46 -1.46
N ILE A 28 5.44 -7.24 -0.94
CA ILE A 28 5.71 -6.95 0.48
C ILE A 28 4.77 -7.76 1.37
N ALA A 29 3.46 -7.66 1.15
CA ALA A 29 2.46 -8.37 1.94
C ALA A 29 2.63 -9.90 1.83
N THR A 30 2.93 -10.41 0.64
CA THR A 30 3.18 -11.84 0.42
C THR A 30 4.42 -12.31 1.18
N ASP A 31 5.50 -11.53 1.20
CA ASP A 31 6.71 -11.88 1.96
C ASP A 31 6.42 -11.92 3.46
N ILE A 32 5.70 -10.92 3.98
CA ILE A 32 5.30 -10.86 5.39
C ILE A 32 4.45 -12.09 5.76
N ILE A 33 3.45 -12.43 4.95
CA ILE A 33 2.54 -13.56 5.23
C ILE A 33 3.25 -14.91 5.07
N LYS A 34 3.94 -15.13 3.95
CA LYS A 34 4.42 -16.47 3.58
C LYS A 34 5.83 -16.79 4.04
N LYS A 35 6.70 -15.79 4.20
CA LYS A 35 8.11 -16.00 4.57
C LYS A 35 8.37 -15.79 6.06
N THR A 36 7.37 -15.42 6.83
CA THR A 36 7.43 -15.44 8.30
C THR A 36 6.66 -16.64 8.84
N SER A 37 7.25 -17.35 9.81
CA SER A 37 6.56 -18.40 10.56
C SER A 37 5.33 -17.83 11.27
N PHE A 38 5.47 -16.68 11.90
CA PHE A 38 4.40 -15.97 12.57
C PHE A 38 3.20 -15.70 11.64
N GLY A 39 3.42 -15.01 10.51
CA GLY A 39 2.35 -14.63 9.60
C GLY A 39 1.62 -15.84 9.00
N SER A 40 2.37 -16.87 8.62
CA SER A 40 1.79 -18.10 8.05
C SER A 40 0.99 -18.89 9.08
N GLN A 41 1.49 -19.01 10.32
CA GLN A 41 0.78 -19.71 11.39
C GLN A 41 -0.48 -18.97 11.85
N VAL A 42 -0.40 -17.65 12.07
CA VAL A 42 -1.55 -16.84 12.45
C VAL A 42 -2.65 -16.95 11.40
N LEU A 43 -2.30 -16.78 10.12
CA LEU A 43 -3.28 -16.88 9.04
C LEU A 43 -3.85 -18.29 8.88
N SER A 44 -3.04 -19.34 9.12
CA SER A 44 -3.52 -20.72 9.13
C SER A 44 -4.57 -20.92 10.22
N LYS A 45 -4.31 -20.46 11.45
CA LYS A 45 -5.27 -20.54 12.56
C LYS A 45 -6.57 -19.79 12.23
N CYS A 46 -6.49 -18.61 11.61
CA CYS A 46 -7.70 -17.91 11.14
C CYS A 46 -8.50 -18.72 10.12
N GLN A 47 -7.83 -19.38 9.16
CA GLN A 47 -8.49 -20.21 8.15
C GLN A 47 -9.13 -21.48 8.73
N GLU A 48 -8.69 -21.96 9.89
CA GLU A 48 -9.35 -23.08 10.56
C GLU A 48 -10.77 -22.74 11.02
N PHE A 49 -11.00 -21.51 11.50
CA PHE A 49 -12.35 -21.02 11.79
C PHE A 49 -13.21 -21.02 10.53
N VAL A 50 -12.68 -20.41 9.46
CA VAL A 50 -13.39 -20.34 8.16
C VAL A 50 -13.78 -21.74 7.69
N THR A 51 -12.83 -22.68 7.73
CA THR A 51 -13.04 -24.07 7.30
C THR A 51 -14.10 -24.76 8.16
N HIS A 52 -14.04 -24.61 9.49
CA HIS A 52 -15.01 -25.21 10.40
C HIS A 52 -16.44 -24.73 10.10
N PHE A 53 -16.65 -23.42 10.01
CA PHE A 53 -17.99 -22.85 9.83
C PHE A 53 -18.53 -22.98 8.40
N GLN A 54 -17.65 -23.12 7.40
CA GLN A 54 -18.08 -23.40 6.03
C GLN A 54 -18.40 -24.89 5.81
N SER A 55 -17.71 -25.79 6.50
CA SER A 55 -17.92 -27.25 6.34
C SER A 55 -19.11 -27.78 7.15
N SER A 56 -19.38 -27.20 8.33
CA SER A 56 -20.52 -27.58 9.18
C SER A 56 -21.74 -26.71 8.88
N HIS A 57 -22.75 -27.25 8.20
CA HIS A 57 -23.99 -26.52 7.91
C HIS A 57 -24.67 -25.99 9.19
N MET A 58 -24.71 -26.82 10.24
CA MET A 58 -25.29 -26.43 11.53
C MET A 58 -24.49 -25.33 12.22
N SER A 59 -23.16 -25.48 12.33
CA SER A 59 -22.31 -24.45 12.98
C SER A 59 -22.35 -23.14 12.19
N GLY A 60 -22.35 -23.22 10.85
CA GLY A 60 -22.46 -22.06 9.97
C GLY A 60 -23.80 -21.34 10.08
N ALA A 61 -24.91 -22.05 10.27
CA ALA A 61 -26.22 -21.46 10.53
C ALA A 61 -26.23 -20.74 11.89
N LYS A 62 -25.80 -21.41 12.96
CA LYS A 62 -25.68 -20.80 14.29
C LYS A 62 -24.85 -19.52 14.27
N LEU A 63 -23.70 -19.52 13.57
CA LEU A 63 -22.87 -18.33 13.43
C LEU A 63 -23.61 -17.17 12.77
N ARG A 64 -24.40 -17.43 11.71
CA ARG A 64 -25.18 -16.38 11.02
C ARG A 64 -26.28 -15.82 11.91
N ASP A 65 -26.98 -16.68 12.64
CA ASP A 65 -28.03 -16.27 13.57
C ASP A 65 -27.45 -15.38 14.67
N GLU A 66 -26.30 -15.77 15.23
CA GLU A 66 -25.61 -15.00 16.28
C GLU A 66 -25.08 -13.65 15.77
N ILE A 67 -24.58 -13.60 14.53
CA ILE A 67 -24.18 -12.34 13.87
C ILE A 67 -25.36 -11.36 13.77
N ILE A 68 -26.55 -11.88 13.43
CA ILE A 68 -27.78 -11.08 13.32
C ILE A 68 -28.22 -10.62 14.71
N THR A 69 -28.23 -11.52 15.70
CA THR A 69 -28.59 -11.23 17.09
C THR A 69 -27.73 -10.12 17.68
N LEU A 70 -26.42 -10.15 17.42
CA LEU A 70 -25.47 -9.14 17.92
C LEU A 70 -25.30 -7.93 16.98
N LEU A 71 -26.09 -7.86 15.89
CA LEU A 71 -26.10 -6.75 14.93
C LEU A 71 -24.71 -6.42 14.34
N ILE A 72 -23.87 -7.45 14.14
CA ILE A 72 -22.51 -7.26 13.64
C ILE A 72 -22.52 -6.89 12.15
N LYS A 73 -21.98 -5.72 11.83
CA LYS A 73 -21.85 -5.24 10.46
C LYS A 73 -20.65 -5.86 9.75
N GLY A 74 -20.83 -6.21 8.47
CA GLY A 74 -19.75 -6.69 7.59
C GLY A 74 -19.82 -8.18 7.22
N GLY A 75 -20.84 -8.89 7.69
CA GLY A 75 -21.12 -10.27 7.31
C GLY A 75 -20.30 -11.30 8.08
N GLY A 76 -20.19 -12.51 7.50
CA GLY A 76 -19.52 -13.66 8.12
C GLY A 76 -18.00 -13.72 7.86
N LEU A 77 -17.42 -14.84 8.27
CA LEU A 77 -16.01 -15.16 8.08
C LEU A 77 -15.61 -15.15 6.60
N LYS A 78 -14.42 -14.61 6.30
CA LYS A 78 -13.85 -14.54 4.96
C LYS A 78 -12.63 -15.44 4.83
N SER A 79 -12.55 -16.20 3.74
CA SER A 79 -11.41 -17.07 3.44
C SER A 79 -10.22 -16.29 2.87
N ALA A 80 -9.02 -16.68 3.25
CA ALA A 80 -7.81 -16.23 2.58
C ALA A 80 -7.50 -17.12 1.35
N VAL A 81 -7.26 -16.48 0.22
CA VAL A 81 -6.84 -17.11 -1.04
C VAL A 81 -5.33 -16.96 -1.18
N LYS A 82 -4.63 -18.08 -1.42
CA LYS A 82 -3.16 -18.14 -1.50
C LYS A 82 -2.54 -17.15 -2.49
N THR A 83 -3.26 -16.78 -3.55
CA THR A 83 -2.76 -15.90 -4.62
C THR A 83 -3.01 -14.40 -4.37
N ARG A 84 -3.89 -14.03 -3.43
CA ARG A 84 -4.32 -12.64 -3.22
C ARG A 84 -4.10 -12.22 -1.76
N TRP A 85 -3.07 -11.44 -1.45
CA TRP A 85 -2.81 -11.06 -0.04
C TRP A 85 -3.96 -10.26 0.58
N CYS A 86 -4.72 -9.48 -0.20
CA CYS A 86 -5.87 -8.71 0.31
C CYS A 86 -6.85 -9.60 1.07
N SER A 87 -7.01 -10.85 0.60
CA SER A 87 -7.91 -11.82 1.25
C SER A 87 -7.38 -12.32 2.60
N ALA A 88 -6.08 -12.25 2.86
CA ALA A 88 -5.51 -12.53 4.18
C ALA A 88 -5.90 -11.44 5.18
N TRP A 89 -5.86 -10.17 4.76
CA TRP A 89 -6.39 -9.07 5.56
C TRP A 89 -7.90 -9.24 5.80
N ASP A 90 -8.66 -9.55 4.76
CA ASP A 90 -10.11 -9.78 4.88
C ASP A 90 -10.43 -10.91 5.86
N CYS A 91 -9.63 -11.98 5.86
CA CYS A 91 -9.73 -13.10 6.78
C CYS A 91 -9.51 -12.65 8.24
N CYS A 92 -8.37 -12.01 8.54
CA CYS A 92 -8.08 -11.48 9.87
C CYS A 92 -9.14 -10.49 10.36
N ASN A 93 -9.53 -9.53 9.50
CA ASN A 93 -10.54 -8.53 9.82
C ASN A 93 -11.90 -9.16 10.14
N SER A 94 -12.34 -10.12 9.31
CA SER A 94 -13.61 -10.81 9.55
C SER A 94 -13.61 -11.58 10.86
N LEU A 95 -12.48 -12.19 11.24
CA LEU A 95 -12.37 -12.93 12.49
C LEU A 95 -12.37 -12.01 13.71
N LEU A 96 -11.60 -10.91 13.68
CA LEU A 96 -11.56 -9.91 14.75
C LEU A 96 -12.94 -9.31 15.02
N LYS A 97 -13.71 -8.99 13.96
CA LYS A 97 -15.08 -8.48 14.10
C LYS A 97 -16.04 -9.48 14.75
N LEU A 98 -15.77 -10.77 14.58
CA LEU A 98 -16.60 -11.86 15.09
C LEU A 98 -16.10 -12.39 16.45
N GLU A 99 -15.10 -11.77 17.08
CA GLU A 99 -14.66 -12.14 18.43
C GLU A 99 -15.81 -12.16 19.45
N PRO A 100 -16.66 -11.12 19.56
CA PRO A 100 -17.79 -11.14 20.51
C PRO A 100 -18.81 -12.23 20.21
N VAL A 101 -19.05 -12.50 18.93
CA VAL A 101 -19.97 -13.55 18.46
C VAL A 101 -19.44 -14.92 18.89
N LEU A 102 -18.16 -15.19 18.62
CA LEU A 102 -17.52 -16.46 18.95
C LEU A 102 -17.45 -16.70 20.46
N LEU A 103 -17.23 -15.63 21.25
CA LEU A 103 -17.30 -15.69 22.71
C LEU A 103 -18.71 -16.06 23.19
N ASN A 104 -19.75 -15.38 22.69
CA ASN A 104 -21.13 -15.67 23.07
C ASN A 104 -21.53 -17.11 22.70
N MET A 105 -21.08 -17.61 21.55
CA MET A 105 -21.34 -18.99 21.12
C MET A 105 -20.76 -20.04 22.08
N ILE A 106 -19.54 -19.84 22.60
CA ILE A 106 -18.92 -20.79 23.53
C ILE A 106 -19.45 -20.66 24.96
N GLU A 107 -19.93 -19.48 25.35
CA GLU A 107 -20.57 -19.24 26.65
C GLU A 107 -21.95 -19.90 26.71
N ASN A 108 -22.76 -19.74 25.66
CA ASN A 108 -24.11 -20.31 25.60
C ASN A 108 -24.12 -21.83 25.32
N ASP A 109 -23.20 -22.31 24.49
CA ASP A 109 -23.06 -23.73 24.17
C ASP A 109 -21.58 -24.13 24.21
N PRO A 110 -21.08 -24.59 25.37
CA PRO A 110 -19.72 -25.08 25.50
C PRO A 110 -19.40 -26.32 24.65
N ARG A 111 -20.31 -26.87 23.85
CA ARG A 111 -20.01 -27.97 22.90
C ARG A 111 -20.17 -27.53 21.44
N SER A 112 -20.49 -26.26 21.19
CA SER A 112 -20.71 -25.70 19.85
C SER A 112 -19.47 -25.76 18.95
N LEU A 113 -18.27 -25.75 19.53
CA LEU A 113 -16.98 -25.76 18.85
C LEU A 113 -16.07 -26.86 19.39
N ASN A 114 -15.10 -27.27 18.58
CA ASN A 114 -14.04 -28.16 19.05
C ASN A 114 -13.09 -27.45 20.04
N ASP A 115 -12.40 -28.22 20.87
CA ASP A 115 -11.52 -27.69 21.92
C ASP A 115 -10.39 -26.82 21.36
N LYS A 116 -9.90 -27.15 20.17
CA LYS A 116 -8.84 -26.39 19.51
C LYS A 116 -9.28 -24.95 19.22
N LEU A 117 -10.45 -24.76 18.60
CA LEU A 117 -10.98 -23.43 18.30
C LEU A 117 -11.40 -22.69 19.57
N ARG A 118 -11.93 -23.39 20.56
CA ARG A 118 -12.24 -22.79 21.87
C ARG A 118 -11.00 -22.23 22.55
N ASN A 119 -9.91 -22.99 22.56
CA ASN A 119 -8.63 -22.54 23.11
C ASN A 119 -8.09 -21.30 22.39
N TYR A 120 -8.36 -21.14 21.09
CA TYR A 120 -8.03 -19.92 20.36
C TYR A 120 -8.91 -18.75 20.80
N ILE A 121 -10.23 -18.94 20.88
CA ILE A 121 -11.18 -17.90 21.30
C ILE A 121 -10.86 -17.36 22.70
N THR A 122 -10.49 -18.23 23.64
CA THR A 122 -10.17 -17.83 25.02
C THR A 122 -8.75 -17.27 25.18
N SER A 123 -7.91 -17.36 24.15
CA SER A 123 -6.51 -16.93 24.22
C SER A 123 -6.36 -15.46 23.83
N ARG A 124 -6.03 -14.61 24.81
CA ARG A 124 -5.63 -13.21 24.54
C ARG A 124 -4.43 -13.12 23.60
N GLU A 125 -3.51 -14.09 23.66
CA GLU A 125 -2.35 -14.12 22.79
C GLU A 125 -2.73 -14.38 21.33
N PHE A 126 -3.70 -15.27 21.08
CA PHE A 126 -4.21 -15.53 19.74
C PHE A 126 -4.77 -14.25 19.12
N TRP A 127 -5.67 -13.55 19.81
CA TRP A 127 -6.28 -12.31 19.33
C TRP A 127 -5.26 -11.21 19.10
N ALA A 128 -4.32 -11.02 20.02
CA ALA A 128 -3.22 -10.07 19.85
C ALA A 128 -2.35 -10.40 18.62
N ASN A 129 -2.15 -11.69 18.32
CA ASN A 129 -1.40 -12.11 17.15
C ASN A 129 -2.17 -11.87 15.85
N VAL A 130 -3.49 -12.12 15.83
CA VAL A 130 -4.37 -11.79 14.69
C VAL A 130 -4.38 -10.29 14.44
N GLU A 131 -4.50 -9.48 15.49
CA GLU A 131 -4.50 -8.02 15.42
C GLU A 131 -3.16 -7.48 14.89
N CYS A 132 -2.04 -8.05 15.34
CA CYS A 132 -0.70 -7.70 14.86
C CYS A 132 -0.59 -7.91 13.32
N LEU A 133 -1.04 -9.07 12.81
CA LEU A 133 -1.02 -9.35 11.38
C LEU A 133 -2.01 -8.44 10.61
N TYR A 134 -3.20 -8.21 11.16
CA TYR A 134 -4.21 -7.30 10.61
C TYR A 134 -3.66 -5.89 10.42
N LYS A 135 -3.06 -5.29 11.46
CA LYS A 135 -2.54 -3.91 11.45
C LYS A 135 -1.43 -3.70 10.43
N ILE A 136 -0.60 -4.72 10.16
CA ILE A 136 0.46 -4.62 9.15
C ILE A 136 -0.10 -4.66 7.74
N LEU A 137 -1.14 -5.46 7.51
CA LEU A 137 -1.75 -5.62 6.20
C LEU A 137 -2.76 -4.51 5.87
N GLU A 138 -3.29 -3.80 6.88
CA GLU A 138 -4.28 -2.74 6.73
C GLU A 138 -3.80 -1.57 5.85
N PRO A 139 -2.61 -0.97 6.03
CA PRO A 139 -2.13 0.09 5.16
C PRO A 139 -2.10 -0.32 3.70
N ALA A 140 -1.69 -1.55 3.42
CA ALA A 140 -1.68 -2.10 2.07
C ALA A 140 -3.11 -2.23 1.51
N LYS A 141 -4.09 -2.62 2.33
CA LYS A 141 -5.50 -2.82 1.91
C LYS A 141 -6.16 -1.49 1.58
N THR A 142 -6.10 -0.55 2.50
CA THR A 142 -6.62 0.81 2.30
C THR A 142 -5.99 1.44 1.07
N ALA A 143 -4.69 1.24 0.90
CA ALA A 143 -3.96 1.72 -0.25
C ALA A 143 -4.41 1.14 -1.60
N VAL A 144 -4.61 -0.17 -1.70
CA VAL A 144 -5.12 -0.77 -2.94
C VAL A 144 -6.52 -0.27 -3.24
N GLN A 145 -7.39 -0.16 -2.23
CA GLN A 145 -8.73 0.41 -2.39
C GLN A 145 -8.65 1.84 -2.91
N THR A 146 -7.79 2.68 -2.33
CA THR A 146 -7.55 4.04 -2.84
C THR A 146 -7.04 4.00 -4.27
N VAL A 147 -6.06 3.15 -4.63
CA VAL A 147 -5.54 3.07 -6.01
C VAL A 147 -6.57 2.59 -7.02
N GLU A 148 -7.50 1.74 -6.59
CA GLU A 148 -8.63 1.27 -7.41
C GLU A 148 -9.73 2.35 -7.57
N GLU A 149 -9.80 3.33 -6.66
CA GLU A 149 -10.61 4.53 -6.85
C GLU A 149 -10.00 5.37 -7.99
N SER A 150 -10.84 5.75 -8.96
CA SER A 150 -10.47 6.14 -10.32
C SER A 150 -9.62 7.43 -10.48
N ASN A 151 -9.15 8.04 -9.40
CA ASN A 151 -8.41 9.31 -9.43
C ASN A 151 -7.01 9.27 -8.78
N THR A 152 -6.52 8.10 -8.37
CA THR A 152 -5.28 8.00 -7.59
C THR A 152 -4.01 8.18 -8.43
N LYS A 153 -3.23 9.22 -8.08
CA LYS A 153 -1.98 9.57 -8.76
C LYS A 153 -0.81 8.77 -8.20
N ILE A 154 0.30 8.72 -8.95
CA ILE A 154 1.53 8.04 -8.51
C ILE A 154 2.04 8.55 -7.16
N ALA A 155 1.86 9.85 -6.88
CA ALA A 155 2.23 10.48 -5.63
C ALA A 155 1.45 9.93 -4.42
N ASP A 156 0.13 9.76 -4.57
CA ASP A 156 -0.72 9.12 -3.56
C ASP A 156 -0.29 7.67 -3.33
N ALA A 157 0.11 7.02 -4.42
CA ALA A 157 0.58 5.66 -4.36
C ALA A 157 1.89 5.57 -3.54
N PHE A 158 2.81 6.52 -3.65
CA PHE A 158 4.03 6.54 -2.83
C PHE A 158 3.73 6.57 -1.31
N LEU A 159 2.69 7.30 -0.90
CA LEU A 159 2.27 7.36 0.50
C LEU A 159 1.87 5.98 1.07
N ILE A 160 1.46 5.05 0.22
CA ILE A 160 1.15 3.67 0.60
C ILE A 160 2.37 3.01 1.25
N LEU A 161 3.53 3.13 0.61
CA LEU A 161 4.76 2.52 1.09
C LEU A 161 5.14 3.13 2.46
N ILE A 162 5.01 4.46 2.58
CA ILE A 162 5.25 5.16 3.84
C ILE A 162 4.30 4.66 4.94
N LYS A 163 3.01 4.51 4.65
CA LYS A 163 2.02 4.01 5.62
C LYS A 163 2.33 2.57 6.08
N ILE A 164 2.80 1.70 5.18
CA ILE A 164 3.26 0.34 5.54
C ILE A 164 4.46 0.43 6.48
N ALA A 165 5.47 1.26 6.17
CA ALA A 165 6.63 1.45 7.03
C ALA A 165 6.25 1.96 8.43
N ILE A 166 5.30 2.90 8.50
CA ILE A 166 4.76 3.41 9.77
C ILE A 166 4.09 2.29 10.56
N ALA A 167 3.24 1.48 9.93
CA ALA A 167 2.57 0.38 10.61
C ALA A 167 3.55 -0.67 11.15
N ILE A 168 4.59 -1.02 10.39
CA ILE A 168 5.66 -1.91 10.86
C ILE A 168 6.40 -1.29 12.06
N LYS A 169 6.69 0.02 12.00
CA LYS A 169 7.38 0.73 13.08
C LYS A 169 6.54 0.79 14.36
N ALA A 170 5.22 0.94 14.21
CA ALA A 170 4.23 1.03 15.29
C ALA A 170 3.94 -0.31 15.99
N LEU A 171 4.45 -1.43 15.48
CA LEU A 171 4.34 -2.71 16.16
C LEU A 171 4.99 -2.66 17.56
N PRO A 172 4.37 -3.27 18.58
CA PRO A 172 4.85 -3.21 19.96
C PRO A 172 6.32 -3.65 20.09
N THR A 173 7.08 -2.88 20.86
CA THR A 173 8.49 -3.19 21.20
C THR A 173 8.68 -3.48 22.69
N THR A 174 7.73 -3.08 23.53
CA THR A 174 7.68 -3.33 24.97
C THR A 174 6.49 -4.24 25.28
N GLU A 175 6.57 -5.01 26.36
CA GLU A 175 5.47 -5.90 26.83
C GLU A 175 4.92 -6.83 25.74
N THR A 176 5.82 -7.37 24.91
CA THR A 176 5.46 -8.23 23.79
C THR A 176 6.26 -9.53 23.82
N THR A 177 5.73 -10.58 23.19
CA THR A 177 6.40 -11.88 23.09
C THR A 177 7.65 -11.79 22.20
N LEU A 178 8.62 -12.68 22.45
CA LEU A 178 9.82 -12.80 21.62
C LEU A 178 9.47 -13.05 20.16
N GLU A 179 8.46 -13.89 19.90
CA GLU A 179 7.98 -14.20 18.56
C GLU A 179 7.51 -12.94 17.81
N ARG A 180 6.76 -12.04 18.47
CA ARG A 180 6.31 -10.77 17.85
C ARG A 180 7.47 -9.80 17.59
N LEU A 181 8.49 -9.78 18.46
CA LEU A 181 9.70 -8.98 18.22
C LEU A 181 10.48 -9.49 17.01
N GLU A 182 10.64 -10.80 16.88
CA GLU A 182 11.28 -11.42 15.72
C GLU A 182 10.47 -11.19 14.44
N PHE A 183 9.15 -11.31 14.52
CA PHE A 183 8.26 -11.01 13.41
C PHE A 183 8.41 -9.56 12.93
N ARG A 184 8.44 -8.59 13.85
CA ARG A 184 8.70 -7.17 13.53
C ARG A 184 10.05 -6.99 12.84
N LYS A 185 11.12 -7.59 13.37
CA LYS A 185 12.46 -7.54 12.74
C LYS A 185 12.42 -8.08 11.31
N LYS A 186 11.77 -9.23 11.08
CA LYS A 186 11.62 -9.82 9.74
C LYS A 186 10.80 -8.91 8.82
N CYS A 187 9.73 -8.27 9.30
CA CYS A 187 8.96 -7.31 8.52
C CYS A 187 9.83 -6.13 8.06
N ILE A 188 10.67 -5.57 8.93
CA ILE A 188 11.61 -4.49 8.59
C ILE A 188 12.60 -4.96 7.51
N ILE A 189 13.19 -6.16 7.66
CA ILE A 189 14.13 -6.72 6.70
C ILE A 189 13.48 -6.88 5.32
N PHE A 190 12.28 -7.49 5.26
CA PHE A 190 11.58 -7.67 4.00
C PHE A 190 11.15 -6.34 3.37
N TYR A 191 10.64 -5.41 4.17
CA TYR A 191 10.28 -4.08 3.69
C TYR A 191 11.49 -3.36 3.10
N ASN A 192 12.62 -3.31 3.81
CA ASN A 192 13.84 -2.65 3.33
C ASN A 192 14.41 -3.32 2.08
N LYS A 193 14.36 -4.66 1.99
CA LYS A 193 14.75 -5.38 0.79
C LYS A 193 13.90 -4.95 -0.41
N ARG A 194 12.57 -4.94 -0.24
CA ARG A 194 11.65 -4.53 -1.31
C ARG A 194 11.80 -3.05 -1.67
N TRP A 195 12.00 -2.19 -0.67
CA TRP A 195 12.30 -0.78 -0.89
C TRP A 195 13.53 -0.56 -1.77
N ALA A 196 14.60 -1.32 -1.55
CA ALA A 196 15.82 -1.24 -2.37
C ALA A 196 15.63 -1.77 -3.81
N GLU A 197 14.70 -2.71 -4.02
CA GLU A 197 14.35 -3.25 -5.35
C GLU A 197 13.45 -2.29 -6.16
N PHE A 198 12.79 -1.33 -5.51
CA PHE A 198 11.82 -0.42 -6.12
C PHE A 198 12.49 0.87 -6.62
N ASP A 199 12.05 1.39 -7.76
CA ASP A 199 12.51 2.69 -8.30
C ASP A 199 11.92 3.86 -7.49
N THR A 200 12.41 4.01 -6.25
CA THR A 200 11.90 4.97 -5.28
C THR A 200 12.10 6.42 -5.74
N ASP A 201 13.16 6.71 -6.49
CA ASP A 201 13.47 8.08 -6.96
C ASP A 201 12.39 8.63 -7.89
N PHE A 202 11.79 7.77 -8.74
CA PHE A 202 10.67 8.18 -9.59
C PHE A 202 9.45 8.60 -8.76
N TYR A 203 9.11 7.81 -7.75
CA TYR A 203 7.97 8.08 -6.88
C TYR A 203 8.21 9.26 -5.94
N LEU A 204 9.45 9.47 -5.50
CA LEU A 204 9.88 10.64 -4.76
C LEU A 204 9.72 11.92 -5.59
N LEU A 205 10.12 11.88 -6.86
CA LEU A 205 9.88 12.99 -7.79
C LEU A 205 8.39 13.26 -7.97
N ALA A 206 7.56 12.23 -8.18
CA ALA A 206 6.11 12.40 -8.28
C ALA A 206 5.50 13.01 -7.01
N TYR A 207 5.92 12.55 -5.82
CA TYR A 207 5.51 13.09 -4.53
C TYR A 207 5.93 14.55 -4.34
N PHE A 208 7.13 14.91 -4.78
CA PHE A 208 7.62 16.28 -4.78
C PHE A 208 6.78 17.19 -5.70
N LEU A 209 6.54 16.75 -6.94
CA LEU A 209 5.77 17.52 -7.93
C LEU A 209 4.27 17.58 -7.63
N HIS A 210 3.75 16.80 -6.69
CA HIS A 210 2.34 16.89 -6.32
C HIS A 210 2.07 18.16 -5.49
N PRO A 211 1.22 19.10 -5.93
CA PRO A 211 1.07 20.40 -5.27
C PRO A 211 0.63 20.34 -3.80
N LYS A 212 -0.21 19.36 -3.45
CA LYS A 212 -0.60 19.07 -2.06
C LYS A 212 0.56 18.66 -1.16
N TYR A 213 1.45 17.82 -1.67
CA TYR A 213 2.47 17.16 -0.88
C TYR A 213 3.77 17.95 -0.89
N HIS A 214 4.19 18.42 -2.06
CA HIS A 214 5.27 19.37 -2.24
C HIS A 214 6.55 18.93 -1.51
N GLY A 215 6.88 17.64 -1.55
CA GLY A 215 8.06 17.11 -0.89
C GLY A 215 8.07 17.25 0.64
N LYS A 216 6.92 17.49 1.29
CA LYS A 216 6.83 17.64 2.74
C LYS A 216 7.43 16.41 3.44
N GLY A 217 8.39 16.66 4.33
CA GLY A 217 9.09 15.63 5.11
C GLY A 217 10.32 15.01 4.43
N LEU A 218 10.68 15.46 3.21
CA LEU A 218 11.91 15.04 2.55
C LEU A 218 13.13 15.78 3.12
N THR A 219 14.28 15.11 3.17
CA THR A 219 15.55 15.69 3.63
C THR A 219 16.32 16.29 2.45
N SER A 220 17.29 17.16 2.75
CA SER A 220 18.17 17.76 1.73
C SER A 220 18.94 16.72 0.91
N GLU A 221 19.27 15.57 1.49
CA GLU A 221 19.92 14.46 0.78
C GLU A 221 19.01 13.85 -0.29
N ILE A 222 17.70 13.75 0.00
CA ILE A 222 16.71 13.23 -0.95
C ILE A 222 16.49 14.23 -2.10
N PHE A 223 16.60 15.53 -1.83
CA PHE A 223 16.43 16.56 -2.86
C PHE A 223 17.38 16.37 -4.04
N GLN A 224 18.64 15.98 -3.78
CA GLN A 224 19.60 15.71 -4.85
C GLN A 224 19.16 14.55 -5.75
N LYS A 225 18.56 13.50 -5.17
CA LYS A 225 18.02 12.36 -5.94
C LYS A 225 16.84 12.78 -6.81
N ILE A 226 15.95 13.63 -6.28
CA ILE A 226 14.83 14.20 -7.03
C ILE A 226 15.34 14.99 -8.23
N LEU A 227 16.32 15.87 -8.02
CA LEU A 227 16.90 16.67 -9.09
C LEU A 227 17.55 15.79 -10.17
N GLN A 228 18.38 14.81 -9.76
CA GLN A 228 19.00 13.87 -10.69
C GLN A 228 17.97 13.08 -11.50
N LYS A 229 16.91 12.59 -10.86
CA LYS A 229 15.84 11.86 -11.53
C LYS A 229 15.07 12.74 -12.52
N ALA A 230 14.74 13.98 -12.13
CA ALA A 230 14.08 14.94 -13.01
C ALA A 230 14.90 15.24 -14.26
N LEU A 231 16.21 15.49 -14.09
CA LEU A 231 17.12 15.75 -15.20
C LEU A 231 17.32 14.53 -16.09
N SER A 232 17.39 13.33 -15.51
CA SER A 232 17.47 12.08 -16.26
C SER A 232 16.25 11.88 -17.16
N ILE A 233 15.04 12.08 -16.63
CA ILE A 233 13.80 11.99 -17.42
C ILE A 233 13.79 13.09 -18.48
N TRP A 234 14.11 14.33 -18.12
CA TRP A 234 14.13 15.46 -19.05
C TRP A 234 15.04 15.20 -20.26
N LYS A 235 16.25 14.70 -20.01
CA LYS A 235 17.19 14.31 -21.07
C LYS A 235 16.64 13.17 -21.94
N SER A 236 15.99 12.18 -21.33
CA SER A 236 15.39 11.05 -22.06
C SER A 236 14.22 11.47 -22.97
N GLN A 237 13.56 12.58 -22.63
CA GLN A 237 12.51 13.22 -23.44
C GLN A 237 13.07 14.21 -24.48
N GLY A 238 14.37 14.17 -24.78
CA GLY A 238 15.02 15.04 -25.79
C GLY A 238 15.44 16.42 -25.26
N GLY A 239 15.43 16.64 -23.95
CA GLY A 239 15.87 17.88 -23.34
C GLY A 239 17.37 18.16 -23.50
N GLY A 240 17.72 19.35 -23.99
CA GLY A 240 19.11 19.82 -24.12
C GLY A 240 19.66 20.48 -22.86
N GLU A 241 20.97 20.76 -22.82
CA GLU A 241 21.66 21.31 -21.64
C GLU A 241 21.08 22.64 -21.13
N ASN A 242 20.77 23.58 -22.03
CA ASN A 242 20.19 24.88 -21.63
C ASN A 242 18.84 24.69 -20.93
N SER A 243 17.96 23.88 -21.53
CA SER A 243 16.66 23.55 -20.91
C SER A 243 16.78 22.78 -19.59
N ALA A 244 17.84 21.98 -19.42
CA ALA A 244 18.12 21.28 -18.17
C ALA A 244 18.56 22.24 -17.05
N ARG A 245 19.35 23.28 -17.36
CA ARG A 245 19.70 24.36 -16.42
C ARG A 245 18.48 25.15 -16.00
N GLU A 246 17.61 25.47 -16.95
CA GLU A 246 16.34 26.15 -16.67
C GLU A 246 15.41 25.29 -15.82
N LEU A 247 15.28 23.99 -16.13
CA LEU A 247 14.52 23.04 -15.31
C LEU A 247 15.05 23.00 -13.87
N THR A 248 16.37 22.98 -13.68
CA THR A 248 16.98 23.04 -12.35
C THR A 248 16.56 24.30 -11.58
N ALA A 249 16.63 25.46 -12.22
CA ALA A 249 16.17 26.72 -11.60
C ALA A 249 14.67 26.68 -11.27
N GLN A 250 13.85 26.09 -12.13
CA GLN A 250 12.41 25.93 -11.89
C GLN A 250 12.13 25.01 -10.70
N ILE A 251 12.87 23.90 -10.56
CA ILE A 251 12.75 22.97 -9.42
C ILE A 251 13.08 23.69 -8.11
N HIS A 252 14.16 24.46 -8.06
CA HIS A 252 14.50 25.27 -6.88
C HIS A 252 13.42 26.30 -6.56
N ASN A 253 12.90 27.00 -7.58
CA ASN A 253 11.84 27.99 -7.39
C ASN A 253 10.53 27.36 -6.89
N TYR A 254 10.22 26.15 -7.34
CA TYR A 254 9.07 25.39 -6.87
C TYR A 254 9.26 24.99 -5.40
N ASP A 255 10.39 24.38 -5.04
CA ASP A 255 10.74 24.01 -3.65
C ASP A 255 10.64 25.20 -2.68
N LEU A 256 11.09 26.37 -3.12
CA LEU A 256 11.05 27.62 -2.35
C LEU A 256 9.70 28.35 -2.43
N LYS A 257 8.69 27.80 -3.11
CA LYS A 257 7.36 28.40 -3.31
C LYS A 257 7.43 29.85 -3.79
N LYS A 258 8.25 30.11 -4.81
CA LYS A 258 8.36 31.44 -5.44
C LYS A 258 7.05 31.83 -6.16
N PRO A 259 6.84 33.10 -6.56
CA PRO A 259 5.55 33.61 -7.06
C PRO A 259 4.86 32.83 -8.19
N SER A 260 5.59 32.03 -8.98
CA SER A 260 4.98 31.18 -10.02
C SER A 260 4.45 29.84 -9.50
N TYR A 261 4.72 29.52 -8.23
CA TYR A 261 4.46 28.23 -7.56
C TYR A 261 3.90 28.41 -6.14
N ASN A 262 3.50 29.63 -5.75
CA ASN A 262 3.05 29.95 -4.40
C ASN A 262 1.53 29.86 -4.21
N SER A 263 0.78 29.56 -5.26
CA SER A 263 -0.66 29.33 -5.18
C SER A 263 -0.97 28.13 -4.28
N LEU A 264 -1.94 28.30 -3.39
CA LEU A 264 -2.38 27.23 -2.51
C LEU A 264 -3.17 26.19 -3.31
N PHE A 265 -2.78 24.92 -3.17
CA PHE A 265 -3.51 23.82 -3.78
C PHE A 265 -4.78 23.46 -2.97
N GLN A 266 -5.93 23.39 -3.64
CA GLN A 266 -7.22 23.08 -3.03
C GLN A 266 -7.71 21.67 -3.43
N ASP A 267 -7.33 20.68 -2.63
CA ASP A 267 -7.50 19.23 -2.88
C ASP A 267 -8.95 18.74 -3.19
N HIS A 268 -9.97 19.54 -2.84
CA HIS A 268 -11.39 19.22 -3.08
C HIS A 268 -12.02 20.01 -4.24
N LEU A 269 -11.29 20.96 -4.83
CA LEU A 269 -11.80 21.89 -5.85
C LEU A 269 -11.03 21.82 -7.17
N GLU A 270 -9.74 21.48 -7.12
CA GLU A 270 -8.90 21.43 -8.31
C GLU A 270 -8.07 20.15 -8.38
N LEU A 271 -7.76 19.74 -9.61
CA LEU A 271 -6.87 18.63 -9.88
C LEU A 271 -5.41 19.11 -9.94
N PRO A 272 -4.43 18.28 -9.56
CA PRO A 272 -3.01 18.62 -9.68
C PRO A 272 -2.62 19.10 -11.09
N GLU A 273 -3.20 18.50 -12.13
CA GLU A 273 -2.99 18.89 -13.53
C GLU A 273 -3.45 20.32 -13.81
N THR A 274 -4.61 20.71 -13.27
CA THR A 274 -5.17 22.06 -13.41
C THR A 274 -4.29 23.08 -12.69
N TRP A 275 -3.82 22.76 -11.49
CA TRP A 275 -2.89 23.60 -10.74
C TRP A 275 -1.59 23.82 -11.51
N TRP A 276 -1.00 22.74 -12.03
CA TRP A 276 0.19 22.84 -12.87
C TRP A 276 -0.08 23.64 -14.14
N ALA A 277 -1.22 23.45 -14.81
CA ALA A 277 -1.62 24.21 -16.01
C ALA A 277 -1.75 25.73 -15.75
N ALA A 278 -2.08 26.11 -14.52
CA ALA A 278 -2.20 27.50 -14.07
C ALA A 278 -0.83 28.18 -13.84
N CYS A 279 0.25 27.42 -13.57
CA CYS A 279 1.59 27.98 -13.47
C CYS A 279 2.07 28.54 -14.83
N LYS A 280 2.01 29.87 -14.99
CA LYS A 280 2.45 30.57 -16.21
C LYS A 280 3.89 31.06 -16.06
N LEU A 281 4.77 30.59 -16.95
CA LEU A 281 6.20 30.92 -17.04
C LEU A 281 6.58 31.09 -18.51
N GLN A 282 7.71 31.75 -18.78
CA GLN A 282 8.22 31.90 -20.15
C GLN A 282 8.63 30.55 -20.76
N HIS A 283 9.27 29.70 -19.95
CA HIS A 283 9.60 28.31 -20.31
C HIS A 283 8.95 27.36 -19.30
N HIS A 284 8.32 26.29 -19.80
CA HIS A 284 7.43 25.43 -19.01
C HIS A 284 8.04 24.04 -18.72
N HIS A 285 9.35 23.94 -18.51
CA HIS A 285 10.05 22.66 -18.39
C HIS A 285 9.56 21.82 -17.20
N LEU A 286 9.46 22.41 -16.01
CA LEU A 286 8.98 21.74 -14.81
C LEU A 286 7.50 21.38 -14.91
N GLN A 287 6.69 22.30 -15.43
CA GLN A 287 5.26 22.05 -15.68
C GLN A 287 5.06 20.86 -16.63
N LYS A 288 5.80 20.81 -17.75
CA LYS A 288 5.75 19.69 -18.70
C LYS A 288 6.14 18.37 -18.02
N LEU A 289 7.21 18.38 -17.21
CA LEU A 289 7.64 17.21 -16.47
C LEU A 289 6.58 16.76 -15.45
N ALA A 290 5.97 17.69 -14.70
CA ALA A 290 4.93 17.37 -13.74
C ALA A 290 3.68 16.78 -14.40
N LEU A 291 3.21 17.39 -15.48
CA LEU A 291 2.07 16.89 -16.25
C LEU A 291 2.35 15.49 -16.85
N LEU A 292 3.58 15.26 -17.34
CA LEU A 292 4.00 13.93 -17.79
C LEU A 292 3.90 12.89 -16.68
N LEU A 293 4.35 13.21 -15.46
CA LEU A 293 4.31 12.28 -14.33
C LEU A 293 2.90 12.05 -13.79
N LEU A 294 2.07 13.10 -13.77
CA LEU A 294 0.68 13.03 -13.30
C LEU A 294 -0.24 12.27 -14.25
N ALA A 295 0.06 12.26 -15.55
CA ALA A 295 -0.68 11.51 -16.55
C ALA A 295 -0.54 9.98 -16.42
N ILE A 296 0.43 9.49 -15.64
CA ILE A 296 0.72 8.07 -15.52
C ILE A 296 -0.25 7.43 -14.52
N THR A 297 -0.95 6.40 -14.98
CA THR A 297 -1.84 5.61 -14.14
C THR A 297 -1.05 4.74 -13.17
N SER A 298 -1.41 4.78 -11.89
CA SER A 298 -0.72 4.09 -10.80
C SER A 298 -0.89 2.56 -10.79
N HIS A 299 -1.79 2.00 -11.60
CA HIS A 299 -2.07 0.57 -11.67
C HIS A 299 -2.32 0.05 -13.09
N ASN A 300 -1.91 -1.19 -13.36
CA ASN A 300 -2.12 -1.86 -14.65
C ASN A 300 -3.51 -2.53 -14.78
N ALA A 301 -4.34 -2.53 -13.72
CA ALA A 301 -5.66 -3.18 -13.75
C ALA A 301 -6.65 -2.55 -14.76
N GLY A 302 -6.38 -1.34 -15.26
CA GLY A 302 -7.08 -0.79 -16.42
C GLY A 302 -6.81 -1.58 -17.71
N CYS A 303 -5.57 -2.03 -17.92
CA CYS A 303 -5.19 -2.86 -19.06
C CYS A 303 -5.72 -4.29 -18.94
N GLU A 304 -5.75 -4.85 -17.71
CA GLU A 304 -6.27 -6.21 -17.47
C GLU A 304 -7.77 -6.34 -17.77
N ARG A 305 -8.55 -5.25 -17.64
CA ARG A 305 -9.98 -5.22 -18.00
C ARG A 305 -10.24 -5.20 -19.51
N ILE A 306 -9.30 -4.67 -20.30
CA ILE A 306 -9.42 -4.59 -21.77
C ILE A 306 -8.98 -5.91 -22.41
N SER A 307 -8.04 -6.63 -21.80
CA SER A 307 -7.55 -7.94 -22.27
C SER A 307 -8.44 -9.14 -21.90
N GLN A 308 -9.67 -8.91 -21.44
CA GLN A 308 -10.66 -9.96 -21.12
C GLN A 308 -11.79 -10.08 -22.17
N PHE A 309 -11.57 -9.56 -23.38
CA PHE A 309 -12.41 -9.81 -24.56
C PHE A 309 -11.69 -10.72 -25.55
#